data_AF-A0A0D3KHM1-F1
#
_entry.id   AF-A0A0D3KHM1-F1
#
_cell.length_a   1.000
_cell.length_b   1.000
_cell.length_c   1.000
_cell.angle_alpha   90.00
_cell.angle_beta   90.00
_cell.angle_gamma   90.00
#
_symmetry.space_group_name_H-M   'P 1'
#
loop_
_entity.id
_entity.type
_entity.pdbx_description
1 polymer ?
#
loop_
_entity_poly.entity_id
_entity_poly.type
_entity_poly.pdbx_seq_one_letter_code
_entity_poly.pdbx_strand_id
1 'polypeptide(L)'
;MGRSADPTRVLVVYGSESGNARRGITKIVNKWKESGADFTIEGIVAGNSLGQDLSELKSRCDVLLVSCSSFGEGDPPSNYNHFLLALYRAAEAGGSPLEGVQHAVLGYGASVYETFQNCPRLTDKLLESCGSRRLAQRVELDEGSEDDPVVRLKGFETSVYAALQKLPAAHAPHACKWDQPCGKVVEKSEEDLLEVAAFGTGEEGDGRMGAMAFAGMAVAVGLGLAGYKLREQLRQAEAI
;
A
#
# COMPACT_ATOMS: atom_id res chain seq x y z
N MET A 1 31.21 4.72 -16.10
CA MET A 1 30.65 3.57 -16.82
C MET A 1 29.17 3.86 -17.04
N GLY A 2 28.80 4.29 -18.25
CA GLY A 2 27.45 4.72 -18.58
C GLY A 2 26.59 3.53 -18.99
N ARG A 3 25.43 3.39 -18.37
CA ARG A 3 24.39 2.45 -18.80
C ARG A 3 23.89 2.94 -20.17
N SER A 4 24.03 2.11 -21.20
CA SER A 4 23.24 2.21 -22.44
C SER A 4 21.78 2.14 -22.01
N ALA A 5 21.00 3.19 -22.27
CA ALA A 5 19.82 3.53 -21.47
C ALA A 5 18.59 2.68 -21.86
N ASP A 6 18.49 1.50 -21.27
CA ASP A 6 17.20 0.82 -21.19
C ASP A 6 16.20 1.75 -20.46
N PRO A 7 14.95 1.85 -20.93
CA PRO A 7 13.94 2.67 -20.29
C PRO A 7 13.75 2.26 -18.83
N THR A 8 13.39 3.22 -17.98
CA THR A 8 13.13 2.94 -16.55
C THR A 8 11.99 1.92 -16.43
N ARG A 9 12.20 0.84 -15.68
CA ARG A 9 11.18 -0.20 -15.51
C ARG A 9 10.34 0.06 -14.27
N VAL A 10 9.03 0.16 -14.45
CA VAL A 10 8.06 0.50 -13.41
C VAL A 10 7.13 -0.68 -13.18
N LEU A 11 7.13 -1.23 -11.97
CA LEU A 11 6.17 -2.25 -11.55
C LEU A 11 5.10 -1.61 -10.67
N VAL A 12 3.83 -1.88 -10.96
CA VAL A 12 2.71 -1.43 -10.14
C VAL A 12 2.20 -2.60 -9.29
N VAL A 13 2.12 -2.37 -7.98
CA VAL A 13 1.58 -3.31 -7.01
C VAL A 13 0.35 -2.69 -6.36
N TYR A 14 -0.75 -3.44 -6.27
CA TYR A 14 -1.94 -2.97 -5.59
C TYR A 14 -2.43 -3.90 -4.47
N GLY A 15 -3.06 -3.29 -3.48
CA GLY A 15 -3.87 -3.96 -2.47
C GLY A 15 -5.26 -3.32 -2.44
N SER A 16 -6.32 -4.07 -2.71
CA SER A 16 -7.65 -3.47 -2.85
C SER A 16 -8.75 -4.48 -2.59
N GLU A 17 -9.62 -4.18 -1.62
CA GLU A 17 -10.83 -4.98 -1.38
C GLU A 17 -11.94 -4.69 -2.39
N SER A 18 -12.43 -3.44 -2.45
CA SER A 18 -13.53 -3.03 -3.34
C SER A 18 -13.08 -2.60 -4.75
N GLY A 19 -11.79 -2.75 -5.06
CA GLY A 19 -11.17 -2.36 -6.33
C GLY A 19 -10.87 -0.87 -6.52
N ASN A 20 -11.16 0.02 -5.57
CA ASN A 20 -10.88 1.46 -5.68
C ASN A 20 -9.39 1.75 -5.91
N ALA A 21 -8.51 1.18 -5.07
CA ALA A 21 -7.07 1.37 -5.16
C ALA A 21 -6.49 0.84 -6.48
N ARG A 22 -6.98 -0.32 -6.95
CA ARG A 22 -6.62 -0.88 -8.25
C ARG A 22 -7.05 0.02 -9.41
N ARG A 23 -8.31 0.47 -9.41
CA ARG A 23 -8.87 1.31 -10.49
C ARG A 23 -8.12 2.64 -10.61
N GLY A 24 -7.87 3.32 -9.50
CA GLY A 24 -7.20 4.62 -9.50
C GLY A 24 -5.80 4.56 -10.07
N ILE A 25 -4.96 3.62 -9.59
CA ILE A 25 -3.60 3.48 -10.11
C ILE A 25 -3.61 3.01 -11.57
N THR A 26 -4.48 2.08 -11.95
CA THR A 26 -4.59 1.58 -13.34
C THR A 26 -4.93 2.71 -14.31
N LYS A 27 -5.85 3.61 -13.93
CA LYS A 27 -6.20 4.78 -14.74
C LYS A 27 -5.00 5.71 -14.93
N ILE A 28 -4.18 5.90 -13.91
CA ILE A 28 -2.97 6.72 -13.96
C ILE A 28 -1.94 6.11 -14.92
N VAL A 29 -1.56 4.84 -14.72
CA VAL A 29 -0.53 4.22 -15.58
C VAL A 29 -0.99 3.99 -17.01
N ASN A 30 -2.28 3.76 -17.28
CA ASN A 30 -2.77 3.64 -18.66
C ASN A 30 -2.61 4.96 -19.42
N LYS A 31 -2.89 6.11 -18.78
CA LYS A 31 -2.63 7.42 -19.39
C LYS A 31 -1.14 7.63 -19.71
N TRP A 32 -0.25 7.16 -18.85
CA TRP A 32 1.20 7.29 -19.08
C TRP A 32 1.69 6.40 -20.22
N LYS A 33 1.10 5.21 -20.40
CA LYS A 33 1.39 4.36 -21.57
C LYS A 33 1.03 5.05 -22.88
N GLU A 34 -0.03 5.86 -22.87
CA GLU A 34 -0.48 6.63 -24.03
C GLU A 34 0.36 7.89 -24.29
N SER A 35 1.16 8.35 -23.32
CA SER A 35 1.90 9.63 -23.42
C SER A 35 3.29 9.54 -24.04
N GLY A 36 3.73 8.35 -24.47
CA GLY A 36 5.06 8.13 -25.07
C GLY A 36 6.22 8.36 -24.09
N ALA A 37 6.01 8.06 -22.81
CA ALA A 37 6.99 8.29 -21.76
C ALA A 37 8.24 7.39 -21.89
N ASP A 38 9.39 7.88 -21.42
CA ASP A 38 10.69 7.19 -21.42
C ASP A 38 10.83 6.19 -20.24
N PHE A 39 9.78 5.40 -20.00
CA PHE A 39 9.73 4.33 -19.01
C PHE A 39 8.74 3.24 -19.44
N THR A 40 8.97 2.02 -19.00
CA THR A 40 8.11 0.86 -19.27
C THR A 40 7.29 0.53 -18.03
N ILE A 41 5.99 0.28 -18.21
CA ILE A 41 5.16 -0.32 -17.16
C ILE A 41 5.21 -1.83 -17.33
N GLU A 42 5.96 -2.52 -16.48
CA GLU A 42 6.18 -3.97 -16.52
C GLU A 42 4.91 -4.77 -16.20
N GLY A 43 4.03 -4.21 -15.37
CA GLY A 43 2.79 -4.86 -15.01
C GLY A 43 2.02 -4.14 -13.91
N ILE A 44 0.78 -4.57 -13.71
CA ILE A 44 -0.10 -4.15 -12.61
C ILE A 44 -0.56 -5.43 -11.92
N VAL A 45 0.00 -5.71 -10.74
CA VAL A 45 -0.19 -6.99 -10.03
C VAL A 45 -0.72 -6.77 -8.62
N ALA A 46 -1.46 -7.74 -8.09
CA ALA A 46 -1.81 -7.74 -6.68
C ALA A 46 -0.57 -8.00 -5.83
N GLY A 47 -0.53 -7.49 -4.59
CA GLY A 47 0.59 -7.70 -3.67
C GLY A 47 0.90 -9.18 -3.48
N ASN A 48 -0.13 -10.01 -3.24
CA ASN A 48 0.03 -11.44 -3.00
C ASN A 48 0.46 -12.25 -4.23
N SER A 49 0.43 -11.66 -5.42
CA SER A 49 0.98 -12.29 -6.63
C SER A 49 2.50 -12.15 -6.70
N LEU A 50 3.12 -11.40 -5.79
CA LEU A 50 4.57 -11.34 -5.64
C LEU A 50 5.05 -12.51 -4.78
N GLY A 51 6.21 -13.06 -5.13
CA GLY A 51 6.92 -14.01 -4.28
C GLY A 51 7.25 -13.39 -2.92
N GLN A 52 7.53 -14.24 -1.93
CA GLN A 52 7.93 -13.80 -0.59
C GLN A 52 9.38 -13.28 -0.55
N ASP A 53 10.20 -13.63 -1.55
CA ASP A 53 11.55 -13.11 -1.70
C ASP A 53 11.53 -11.74 -2.39
N LEU A 54 11.67 -10.68 -1.60
CA LEU A 54 11.70 -9.31 -2.08
C LEU A 54 12.92 -9.00 -2.96
N SER A 55 14.00 -9.79 -2.88
CA SER A 55 15.20 -9.55 -3.68
C SER A 55 14.95 -9.72 -5.19
N GLU A 56 13.95 -10.54 -5.55
CA GLU A 56 13.52 -10.70 -6.94
C GLU A 56 12.99 -9.40 -7.54
N LEU A 57 12.45 -8.48 -6.73
CA LEU A 57 11.90 -7.20 -7.22
C LEU A 57 12.96 -6.31 -7.86
N LYS A 58 14.22 -6.36 -7.40
CA LYS A 58 15.34 -5.63 -8.01
C LYS A 58 15.55 -6.04 -9.48
N SER A 59 15.37 -7.33 -9.77
CA SER A 59 15.49 -7.86 -11.12
C SER A 59 14.32 -7.46 -12.01
N ARG A 60 13.16 -7.17 -11.43
CA ARG A 60 11.91 -6.89 -12.16
C ARG A 60 11.66 -5.40 -12.42
N CYS A 61 12.15 -4.50 -11.57
CA CYS A 61 11.87 -3.08 -11.71
C CYS A 61 12.97 -2.18 -11.15
N ASP A 62 13.04 -0.95 -11.64
CA ASP A 62 13.82 0.15 -11.06
C ASP A 62 12.93 1.01 -10.12
N VAL A 63 11.61 1.04 -10.39
CA VAL A 63 10.61 1.77 -9.60
C VAL A 63 9.41 0.88 -9.25
N LEU A 64 9.00 0.92 -7.99
CA LEU A 64 7.81 0.28 -7.46
C LEU A 64 6.72 1.32 -7.16
N LEU A 65 5.60 1.27 -7.88
CA LEU A 65 4.43 2.09 -7.55
C LEU A 65 3.45 1.24 -6.78
N VAL A 66 3.14 1.67 -5.55
CA VAL A 66 2.25 0.92 -4.67
C VAL A 66 0.94 1.67 -4.51
N SER A 67 -0.19 0.99 -4.67
CA SER A 67 -1.52 1.54 -4.41
C SER A 67 -2.28 0.60 -3.49
N CYS A 68 -2.48 0.95 -2.23
CA CYS A 68 -3.19 0.08 -1.29
C CYS A 68 -4.25 0.81 -0.47
N SER A 69 -5.30 0.09 -0.08
CA SER A 69 -6.28 0.55 0.90
C SER A 69 -5.92 0.08 2.32
N SER A 70 -6.54 0.65 3.34
CA SER A 70 -6.57 0.10 4.71
C SER A 70 -7.93 -0.50 5.01
N PHE A 71 -7.99 -1.53 5.85
CA PHE A 71 -9.23 -2.18 6.24
C PHE A 71 -9.34 -2.37 7.76
N GLY A 72 -10.55 -2.37 8.33
CA GLY A 72 -10.80 -2.71 9.74
C GLY A 72 -9.89 -1.95 10.71
N GLU A 73 -9.08 -2.69 11.47
CA GLU A 73 -8.13 -2.15 12.46
C GLU A 73 -6.83 -1.63 11.82
N GLY A 74 -6.91 -1.12 10.59
CA GLY A 74 -5.75 -0.65 9.83
C GLY A 74 -4.97 -1.77 9.12
N ASP A 75 -5.63 -2.90 8.87
CA ASP A 75 -5.10 -4.10 8.26
C ASP A 75 -4.94 -3.96 6.73
N PRO A 76 -4.04 -4.75 6.13
CA PRO A 76 -3.92 -4.83 4.68
C PRO A 76 -5.13 -5.52 4.04
N PRO A 77 -5.45 -5.19 2.78
CA PRO A 77 -6.38 -5.97 1.97
C PRO A 77 -5.94 -7.44 1.83
N SER A 78 -6.91 -8.34 1.69
CA SER A 78 -6.72 -9.79 1.52
C SER A 78 -5.80 -10.16 0.36
N ASN A 79 -5.75 -9.36 -0.71
CA ASN A 79 -4.85 -9.54 -1.86
C ASN A 79 -3.47 -8.87 -1.70
N TYR A 80 -3.14 -8.39 -0.50
CA TYR A 80 -1.93 -7.64 -0.20
C TYR A 80 -1.25 -8.04 1.12
N ASN A 81 -1.95 -8.75 2.01
CA ASN A 81 -1.48 -9.17 3.33
C ASN A 81 -0.13 -9.91 3.30
N HIS A 82 0.10 -10.83 2.36
CA HIS A 82 1.36 -11.57 2.25
C HIS A 82 2.53 -10.68 1.83
N PHE A 83 2.26 -9.65 1.01
CA PHE A 83 3.29 -8.69 0.62
C PHE A 83 3.69 -7.78 1.78
N LEU A 84 2.70 -7.30 2.55
CA LEU A 84 2.99 -6.50 3.75
C LEU A 84 3.76 -7.32 4.80
N LEU A 85 3.41 -8.59 5.00
CA LEU A 85 4.13 -9.50 5.89
C LEU A 85 5.58 -9.73 5.42
N ALA A 86 5.81 -9.90 4.12
CA ALA A 86 7.16 -10.03 3.58
C ALA A 86 8.02 -8.77 3.81
N LEU A 87 7.43 -7.58 3.61
CA LEU A 87 8.08 -6.30 3.93
C LEU A 87 8.42 -6.19 5.42
N TYR A 88 7.47 -6.56 6.30
CA TYR A 88 7.66 -6.53 7.74
C TYR A 88 8.85 -7.42 8.16
N ARG A 89 8.86 -8.69 7.75
CA ARG A 89 9.93 -9.65 8.08
C ARG A 89 11.29 -9.19 7.60
N ALA A 90 11.36 -8.63 6.39
CA ALA A 90 12.61 -8.13 5.83
C ALA A 90 13.16 -6.92 6.60
N ALA A 91 12.27 -6.01 7.04
CA ALA A 91 12.64 -4.87 7.86
C ALA A 91 13.14 -5.31 9.25
N GLU A 92 12.44 -6.24 9.91
CA GLU A 92 12.85 -6.79 11.22
C GLU A 92 14.19 -7.53 11.14
N ALA A 93 14.45 -8.23 10.04
CA ALA A 93 15.74 -8.87 9.80
C ALA A 93 16.89 -7.87 9.56
N GLY A 94 16.61 -6.57 9.39
CA GLY A 94 17.60 -5.52 9.16
C GLY A 94 18.26 -5.59 7.77
N GLY A 95 17.65 -6.27 6.81
CA GLY A 95 18.16 -6.39 5.45
C GLY A 95 17.79 -5.21 4.55
N SER A 96 18.47 -5.08 3.41
CA SER A 96 18.12 -4.10 2.36
C SER A 96 17.78 -4.74 1.01
N PRO A 97 16.78 -5.64 0.96
CA PRO A 97 16.43 -6.39 -0.26
C PRO A 97 15.84 -5.50 -1.36
N LEU A 98 15.54 -4.23 -1.10
CA LEU A 98 15.06 -3.24 -2.07
C LEU A 98 16.07 -2.13 -2.34
N GLU A 99 17.32 -2.24 -1.87
CA GLU A 99 18.38 -1.30 -2.24
C GLU A 99 18.51 -1.20 -3.76
N GLY A 100 18.51 0.03 -4.28
CA GLY A 100 18.51 0.32 -5.71
C GLY A 100 17.12 0.55 -6.31
N VAL A 101 16.05 0.14 -5.62
CA VAL A 101 14.65 0.33 -6.05
C VAL A 101 14.10 1.62 -5.47
N GLN A 102 13.36 2.38 -6.27
CA GLN A 102 12.65 3.57 -5.79
C GLN A 102 11.15 3.30 -5.64
N HIS A 103 10.44 3.97 -4.74
CA HIS A 103 9.01 3.75 -4.54
C HIS A 103 8.19 5.03 -4.43
N ALA A 104 6.90 4.93 -4.75
CA ALA A 104 5.89 5.92 -4.40
C ALA A 104 4.59 5.20 -4.02
N VAL A 105 3.89 5.72 -3.00
CA VAL A 105 2.69 5.10 -2.44
C VAL A 105 1.46 5.99 -2.67
N LEU A 106 0.39 5.38 -3.17
CA LEU A 106 -0.95 5.95 -3.28
C LEU A 106 -1.87 5.22 -2.29
N GLY A 107 -2.22 5.89 -1.20
CA GLY A 107 -2.98 5.30 -0.12
C GLY A 107 -4.47 5.61 -0.19
N TYR A 108 -5.31 4.62 0.08
CA TYR A 108 -6.75 4.75 0.24
C TYR A 108 -7.16 4.42 1.68
N GLY A 109 -8.04 5.24 2.24
CA GLY A 109 -8.56 5.08 3.58
C GLY A 109 -9.73 6.03 3.80
N ALA A 110 -10.34 5.99 4.97
CA ALA A 110 -11.39 6.93 5.33
C ALA A 110 -11.15 7.47 6.74
N SER A 111 -11.16 8.79 6.92
CA SER A 111 -10.85 9.45 8.20
C SER A 111 -11.90 9.22 9.29
N VAL A 112 -13.06 8.67 8.91
CA VAL A 112 -14.06 8.16 9.84
C VAL A 112 -13.55 7.00 10.70
N TYR A 113 -12.44 6.35 10.30
CA TYR A 113 -11.75 5.33 11.10
C TYR A 113 -10.51 5.91 11.78
N GLU A 114 -10.27 5.53 13.04
CA GLU A 114 -9.09 5.99 13.80
C GLU A 114 -7.75 5.55 13.20
N THR A 115 -7.79 4.43 12.48
CA THR A 115 -6.68 3.77 11.76
C THR A 115 -6.52 4.31 10.33
N PHE A 116 -7.01 5.54 10.07
CA PHE A 116 -6.91 6.21 8.79
C PHE A 116 -5.51 6.09 8.17
N GLN A 117 -5.45 5.51 6.96
CA GLN A 117 -4.24 5.32 6.14
C GLN A 117 -3.18 4.40 6.76
N ASN A 118 -3.53 3.55 7.73
CA ASN A 118 -2.54 2.72 8.43
C ASN A 118 -1.71 1.83 7.49
N CYS A 119 -2.37 1.03 6.64
CA CYS A 119 -1.67 0.09 5.75
C CYS A 119 -0.76 0.84 4.73
N PRO A 120 -1.20 1.89 4.02
CA PRO A 120 -0.34 2.69 3.14
C PRO A 120 0.85 3.34 3.85
N ARG A 121 0.65 3.85 5.07
CA ARG A 121 1.73 4.47 5.85
C ARG A 121 2.75 3.44 6.32
N LEU A 122 2.28 2.31 6.85
CA LEU A 122 3.14 1.20 7.27
C LEU A 122 3.91 0.64 6.07
N THR A 123 3.26 0.48 4.92
CA THR A 123 3.88 0.06 3.66
C THR A 123 5.02 1.00 3.25
N ASP A 124 4.77 2.31 3.21
CA ASP A 124 5.78 3.32 2.85
C ASP A 124 6.97 3.33 3.80
N LYS A 125 6.72 3.19 5.11
CA LYS A 125 7.76 3.06 6.15
C LYS A 125 8.59 1.79 5.94
N LEU A 126 7.96 0.63 5.74
CA LEU A 126 8.65 -0.65 5.59
C LEU A 126 9.45 -0.75 4.28
N LEU A 127 8.96 -0.14 3.18
CA LEU A 127 9.71 -0.06 1.93
C LEU A 127 11.05 0.67 2.13
N GLU A 128 11.03 1.80 2.86
CA GLU A 128 12.25 2.53 3.24
C GLU A 128 13.15 1.67 4.13
N SER A 129 12.62 1.00 5.16
CA SER A 129 13.40 0.10 6.02
C SER A 129 14.05 -1.06 5.23
N CYS A 130 13.41 -1.53 4.17
CA CYS A 130 13.95 -2.55 3.26
C CYS A 130 14.99 -1.99 2.25
N GLY A 131 15.39 -0.73 2.37
CA GLY A 131 16.40 -0.07 1.53
C GLY A 131 15.87 0.60 0.27
N SER A 132 14.56 0.65 0.07
CA SER A 132 13.99 1.38 -1.07
C SER A 132 14.04 2.89 -0.84
N ARG A 133 14.31 3.65 -1.90
CA ARG A 133 14.29 5.11 -1.86
C ARG A 133 12.92 5.67 -2.22
N ARG A 134 12.39 6.59 -1.43
CA ARG A 134 11.14 7.29 -1.77
C ARG A 134 11.33 8.27 -2.94
N LEU A 135 10.64 8.01 -4.05
CA LEU A 135 10.65 8.78 -5.30
C LEU A 135 9.81 10.06 -5.20
N ALA A 136 8.66 9.97 -4.52
CA ALA A 136 7.72 11.07 -4.32
C ALA A 136 7.01 10.89 -2.97
N GLN A 137 6.52 11.99 -2.40
CA GLN A 137 5.70 11.93 -1.18
C GLN A 137 4.45 11.07 -1.43
N ARG A 138 4.12 10.22 -0.45
CA ARG A 138 2.87 9.46 -0.45
C ARG A 138 1.67 10.40 -0.58
N VAL A 139 0.68 9.99 -1.35
CA VAL A 139 -0.61 10.67 -1.43
C VAL A 139 -1.65 9.83 -0.71
N GLU A 140 -2.40 10.46 0.19
CA GLU A 140 -3.43 9.82 1.01
C GLU A 140 -4.81 10.32 0.57
N LEU A 141 -5.63 9.43 0.03
CA LEU A 141 -7.03 9.68 -0.30
C LEU A 141 -7.92 9.41 0.91
N ASP A 142 -8.93 10.24 1.09
CA ASP A 142 -9.93 10.08 2.15
C ASP A 142 -11.32 9.83 1.55
N GLU A 143 -11.71 8.56 1.48
CA GLU A 143 -13.01 8.10 0.99
C GLU A 143 -14.19 8.49 1.91
N GLY A 144 -13.90 8.94 3.14
CA GLY A 144 -14.90 9.41 4.11
C GLY A 144 -15.09 10.93 4.12
N SER A 145 -14.35 11.67 3.30
CA SER A 145 -14.40 13.14 3.25
C SER A 145 -15.11 13.68 2.02
N GLU A 146 -15.38 14.98 2.02
CA GLU A 146 -15.85 15.72 0.83
C GLU A 146 -14.70 16.10 -0.13
N ASP A 147 -13.44 15.76 0.19
CA ASP A 147 -12.30 16.05 -0.68
C ASP A 147 -12.49 15.37 -2.04
N ASP A 148 -12.26 16.10 -3.13
CA ASP A 148 -12.33 15.52 -4.47
C ASP A 148 -11.15 14.54 -4.69
N PRO A 149 -11.42 13.22 -4.80
CA PRO A 149 -10.36 12.23 -5.02
C PRO A 149 -9.62 12.46 -6.35
N VAL A 150 -10.24 13.14 -7.33
CA VAL A 150 -9.61 13.46 -8.62
C VAL A 150 -8.42 14.41 -8.43
N VAL A 151 -8.54 15.39 -7.53
CA VAL A 151 -7.46 16.35 -7.25
C VAL A 151 -6.26 15.63 -6.63
N ARG A 152 -6.49 14.77 -5.64
CA ARG A 152 -5.43 13.98 -4.99
C ARG A 152 -4.76 13.02 -5.97
N LEU A 153 -5.55 12.29 -6.76
CA LEU A 153 -5.03 11.40 -7.81
C LEU A 153 -4.20 12.15 -8.83
N LYS A 154 -4.63 13.36 -9.24
CA LYS A 154 -3.88 14.18 -10.17
C LYS A 154 -2.55 14.66 -9.55
N GLY A 155 -2.54 15.00 -8.27
CA GLY A 155 -1.31 15.33 -7.53
C GLY A 155 -0.31 14.19 -7.52
N PHE A 156 -0.77 12.95 -7.26
CA PHE A 156 0.07 11.76 -7.36
C PHE A 156 0.56 11.54 -8.81
N GLU A 157 -0.36 11.59 -9.79
CA GLU A 157 -0.06 11.43 -11.21
C GLU A 157 1.05 12.41 -11.65
N THR A 158 0.91 13.70 -11.34
CA THR A 158 1.84 14.74 -11.75
C THR A 158 3.20 14.63 -11.05
N SER A 159 3.22 14.40 -9.73
CA SER A 159 4.48 14.32 -8.98
C SER A 159 5.32 13.11 -9.39
N VAL A 160 4.71 11.92 -9.49
CA VAL A 160 5.41 10.70 -9.87
C VAL A 160 5.83 10.75 -11.34
N TYR A 161 4.97 11.22 -12.25
CA TYR A 161 5.34 11.34 -13.65
C TYR A 161 6.54 12.26 -13.85
N ALA A 162 6.56 13.42 -13.19
CA ALA A 162 7.69 14.35 -13.25
C ALA A 162 9.00 13.71 -12.73
N ALA A 163 8.92 12.93 -11.65
CA ALA A 163 10.07 12.22 -11.11
C ALA A 163 10.56 11.09 -12.04
N LEU A 164 9.66 10.38 -12.73
CA LEU A 164 10.00 9.35 -13.71
C LEU A 164 10.69 9.91 -14.96
N GLN A 165 10.32 11.12 -15.40
CA GLN A 165 10.99 11.79 -16.54
C GLN A 165 12.45 12.14 -16.26
N LYS A 166 12.82 12.28 -14.99
CA LYS A 166 14.17 12.60 -14.53
C LYS A 166 14.50 11.74 -13.32
N LEU A 167 14.54 10.43 -13.53
CA LEU A 167 14.70 9.48 -12.45
C LEU A 167 15.97 9.82 -11.64
N PRO A 168 15.84 10.13 -10.35
CA PRO A 168 17.00 10.38 -9.50
C PRO A 168 17.90 9.15 -9.44
N ALA A 169 19.19 9.35 -9.15
CA ALA A 169 20.09 8.23 -8.87
C ALA A 169 19.52 7.39 -7.71
N ALA A 170 19.68 6.07 -7.77
CA ALA A 170 19.05 5.16 -6.81
C ALA A 170 19.46 5.43 -5.35
N HIS A 171 20.66 5.99 -5.13
CA HIS A 171 21.20 6.36 -3.83
C HIS A 171 21.07 7.86 -3.49
N ALA A 172 20.29 8.62 -4.27
CA ALA A 172 20.01 10.02 -3.94
C ALA A 172 19.19 10.13 -2.63
N PRO A 173 19.23 11.27 -1.92
CA PRO A 173 18.38 11.48 -0.74
C PRO A 173 16.89 11.25 -1.06
N HIS A 174 16.11 10.79 -0.08
CA HIS A 174 14.65 10.60 -0.24
C HIS A 174 13.97 11.91 -0.65
N ALA A 175 12.91 11.82 -1.46
CA ALA A 175 12.13 13.00 -1.85
C ALA A 175 11.47 13.71 -0.65
N CYS A 176 11.10 12.96 0.39
CA CYS A 176 10.59 13.46 1.66
C CYS A 176 10.83 12.42 2.77
N LYS A 177 10.65 12.85 4.03
CA LYS A 177 10.61 11.93 5.19
C LYS A 177 9.39 11.00 5.11
N TRP A 178 9.47 9.83 5.74
CA TRP A 178 8.39 8.84 5.75
C TRP A 178 7.10 9.33 6.44
N ASP A 179 7.26 10.22 7.43
CA ASP A 179 6.19 10.80 8.24
C ASP A 179 5.39 11.89 7.50
N GLN A 180 5.62 12.09 6.20
CA GLN A 180 4.89 13.03 5.35
C GLN A 180 3.94 12.26 4.41
N PRO A 181 2.67 12.68 4.27
CA PRO A 181 2.03 13.84 4.90
C PRO A 181 1.68 13.66 6.39
N CYS A 182 1.68 12.42 6.89
CA CYS A 182 1.43 12.11 8.30
C CYS A 182 2.18 10.84 8.72
N GLY A 183 2.77 10.86 9.92
CA GLY A 183 3.50 9.74 10.52
C GLY A 183 2.68 8.91 11.52
N LYS A 184 1.37 9.15 11.65
CA LYS A 184 0.51 8.37 12.57
C LYS A 184 0.28 6.98 11.99
N VAL A 185 0.87 5.97 12.62
CA VAL A 185 0.75 4.55 12.30
C VAL A 185 0.39 3.79 13.57
N VAL A 186 -0.56 2.87 13.45
CA VAL A 186 -0.78 1.76 14.37
C VAL A 186 0.15 0.65 13.94
N GLU A 187 1.20 0.42 14.72
CA GLU A 187 2.16 -0.66 14.47
C GLU A 187 1.43 -2.01 14.50
N LYS A 188 1.91 -2.96 13.68
CA LYS A 188 1.39 -4.32 13.60
C LYS A 188 2.52 -5.28 14.00
N SER A 189 2.21 -6.25 14.84
CA SER A 189 3.11 -7.37 15.13
C SER A 189 3.13 -8.37 13.97
N GLU A 190 4.08 -9.30 13.98
CA GLU A 190 4.08 -10.40 13.01
C GLU A 190 2.82 -11.26 13.19
N GLU A 191 2.39 -11.48 14.44
CA GLU A 191 1.16 -12.22 14.77
C GLU A 191 -0.09 -11.58 14.15
N ASP A 192 -0.23 -10.25 14.26
CA ASP A 192 -1.35 -9.52 13.65
C ASP A 192 -1.39 -9.72 12.13
N LEU A 193 -0.22 -9.63 11.48
CA LEU A 193 -0.11 -9.79 10.02
C LEU A 193 -0.34 -11.24 9.58
N LEU A 194 0.09 -12.21 10.37
CA LEU A 194 -0.16 -13.63 10.13
C LEU A 194 -1.63 -14.00 10.30
N GLU A 195 -2.31 -13.44 11.29
CA GLU A 195 -3.75 -13.64 11.48
C GLU A 195 -4.52 -13.16 10.24
N VAL A 196 -4.24 -11.95 9.77
CA VAL A 196 -4.85 -11.39 8.55
C VAL A 196 -4.48 -12.20 7.30
N ALA A 197 -3.26 -12.71 7.21
CA ALA A 197 -2.81 -13.60 6.13
C ALA A 197 -3.61 -14.91 6.09
N ALA A 198 -3.84 -15.53 7.26
CA ALA A 198 -4.53 -16.81 7.37
C ALA A 198 -6.01 -16.75 6.95
N PHE A 199 -6.69 -15.63 7.18
CA PHE A 199 -8.09 -15.47 6.78
C PHE A 199 -8.29 -15.17 5.28
N GLY A 200 -7.22 -14.77 4.57
CA GLY A 200 -7.26 -14.41 3.14
C GLY A 200 -7.21 -15.58 2.16
N THR A 201 -6.99 -16.82 2.62
CA THR A 201 -6.78 -17.99 1.74
C THR A 201 -8.08 -18.70 1.33
N GLY A 202 -9.17 -17.96 1.11
CA GLY A 202 -10.35 -18.49 0.43
C GLY A 202 -10.06 -18.57 -1.08
N GLU A 203 -10.02 -19.77 -1.63
CA GLU A 203 -9.70 -20.07 -3.03
C GLU A 203 -10.37 -19.12 -4.04
N GLU A 204 -9.57 -18.53 -4.95
CA GLU A 204 -10.07 -17.90 -6.19
C GLU A 204 -10.64 -18.99 -7.11
N GLY A 205 -11.86 -19.44 -6.82
CA GLY A 205 -12.66 -20.34 -7.65
C GLY A 205 -13.63 -19.56 -8.54
N ASP A 206 -13.46 -19.72 -9.85
CA ASP A 206 -14.29 -19.29 -10.98
C ASP A 206 -15.77 -18.94 -10.66
N GLY A 207 -16.13 -17.67 -10.89
CA GLY A 207 -17.38 -17.30 -11.57
C GLY A 207 -18.72 -17.42 -10.84
N ARG A 208 -18.79 -17.81 -9.54
CA ARG A 208 -20.08 -17.86 -8.82
C ARG A 208 -20.03 -17.15 -7.47
N MET A 209 -20.33 -15.86 -7.54
CA MET A 209 -20.78 -14.94 -6.50
C MET A 209 -21.26 -15.60 -5.19
N GLY A 210 -20.35 -15.76 -4.24
CA GLY A 210 -20.64 -16.20 -2.88
C GLY A 210 -21.22 -15.05 -2.06
N ALA A 211 -22.55 -14.95 -2.00
CA ALA A 211 -23.29 -14.04 -1.13
C ALA A 211 -23.09 -14.29 0.39
N MET A 212 -22.14 -15.15 0.79
CA MET A 212 -21.87 -15.50 2.19
C MET A 212 -20.72 -14.73 2.86
N ALA A 213 -19.87 -14.00 2.12
CA ALA A 213 -18.77 -13.25 2.71
C ALA A 213 -19.21 -11.94 3.40
N PHE A 214 -20.36 -11.37 3.01
CA PHE A 214 -20.89 -10.14 3.63
C PHE A 214 -21.46 -10.35 5.04
N ALA A 215 -21.93 -11.57 5.37
CA ALA A 215 -22.59 -11.83 6.65
C ALA A 215 -21.59 -11.95 7.82
N GLY A 216 -20.45 -12.63 7.62
CA GLY A 216 -19.43 -12.79 8.67
C GLY A 216 -18.76 -11.47 9.05
N MET A 217 -18.54 -10.61 8.06
CA MET A 217 -17.85 -9.33 8.24
C MET A 217 -18.74 -8.27 8.88
N ALA A 218 -20.04 -8.25 8.56
CA ALA A 218 -21.01 -7.42 9.27
C ALA A 218 -21.18 -7.84 10.75
N VAL A 219 -21.05 -9.14 11.05
CA VAL A 219 -21.07 -9.65 12.44
C VAL A 219 -19.79 -9.25 13.19
N ALA A 220 -18.62 -9.31 12.56
CA ALA A 220 -17.36 -8.87 13.18
C ALA A 220 -17.34 -7.35 13.44
N VAL A 221 -17.83 -6.53 12.49
CA VAL A 221 -18.00 -5.08 12.70
C VAL A 221 -19.00 -4.78 13.82
N GLY A 222 -20.10 -5.55 13.91
CA GLY A 222 -21.09 -5.42 14.98
C GLY A 222 -20.57 -5.81 16.37
N LEU A 223 -19.79 -6.89 16.46
CA LEU A 223 -19.17 -7.35 17.71
C LEU A 223 -18.02 -6.44 18.16
N GLY A 224 -17.23 -5.91 17.22
CA GLY A 224 -16.18 -4.91 17.49
C GLY A 224 -16.75 -3.62 18.08
N LEU A 225 -17.83 -3.08 17.49
CA LEU A 225 -18.52 -1.90 18.00
C LEU A 225 -19.16 -2.12 19.39
N ALA A 226 -19.69 -3.31 19.65
CA ALA A 226 -20.25 -3.67 20.96
C ALA A 226 -19.15 -3.86 22.03
N GLY A 227 -18.05 -4.53 21.67
CA GLY A 227 -16.90 -4.71 22.54
C GLY A 227 -16.18 -3.41 22.87
N TYR A 228 -16.09 -2.49 21.89
CA TYR A 228 -15.54 -1.15 22.07
C TYR A 228 -16.36 -0.32 23.07
N LYS A 229 -17.69 -0.25 22.88
CA LYS A 229 -18.59 0.45 23.84
C LYS A 229 -18.52 -0.11 25.25
N LEU A 230 -18.38 -1.43 25.39
CA LEU A 230 -18.26 -2.07 26.71
C LEU A 230 -16.93 -1.74 27.40
N ARG A 231 -15.82 -1.71 26.65
CA ARG A 231 -14.50 -1.31 27.18
C ARG A 231 -14.43 0.18 27.56
N GLU A 232 -15.12 1.04 26.82
CA GLU A 232 -15.20 2.47 27.10
C GLU A 232 -16.05 2.75 28.36
N GLN A 233 -17.17 2.03 28.54
CA GLN A 233 -17.97 2.12 29.76
C GLN A 233 -17.23 1.60 31.00
N LEU A 234 -16.47 0.52 30.88
CA LEU A 234 -15.64 0.01 31.98
C LEU A 234 -14.53 1.01 32.35
N ARG A 235 -13.89 1.64 31.36
CA ARG A 235 -12.83 2.64 31.58
C ARG A 235 -13.37 3.92 32.25
N GLN A 236 -14.61 4.32 31.97
CA GLN A 236 -15.27 5.44 32.65
C GLN A 236 -15.73 5.09 34.07
N ALA A 237 -16.06 3.83 34.34
CA ALA A 237 -16.45 3.35 35.66
C ALA A 237 -15.26 3.21 36.63
N GLU A 238 -14.04 2.96 36.12
CA GLU A 238 -12.81 2.90 36.93
C GLU A 238 -12.20 4.28 37.25
N ALA A 239 -12.73 5.35 36.65
CA ALA A 239 -12.24 6.73 36.81
C ALA A 239 -13.06 7.58 37.81
N ILE A 240 -13.97 6.96 38.58
CA ILE A 240 -14.79 7.56 39.64
C ILE A 240 -14.43 6.92 40.98
#